data_AF-A0A0M9GM09-F1
#
_entry.id   AF-A0A0M9GM09-F1
#
_cell.length_a   1.000
_cell.length_b   1.000
_cell.length_c   1.000
_cell.angle_alpha   90.00
_cell.angle_beta   90.00
_cell.angle_gamma   90.00
#
_symmetry.space_group_name_H-M   'P 1'
#
loop_
_entity.id
_entity.type
_entity.pdbx_description
1 polymer ?
#
loop_
_entity_poly.entity_id
_entity_poly.type
_entity_poly.pdbx_seq_one_letter_code
_entity_poly.pdbx_strand_id
1 'polypeptide(L)'
;MNTPLFKGLTRPVSLMGLPMTYVIILMLVVVGGFIATLSLIYFGVSAIVGYIALRLLAAYDSRIFDVIFTVIRVTPFTASYFKGKGVIYGA
;
A
#
# COMPACT_ATOMS: atom_id res chain seq x y z
N MET A 1 -13.77 -10.96 11.82
CA MET A 1 -14.92 -11.11 10.90
C MET A 1 -14.57 -12.17 9.86
N ASN A 2 -15.21 -13.35 9.92
CA ASN A 2 -14.95 -14.52 9.05
C ASN A 2 -15.90 -14.59 7.84
N THR A 3 -16.36 -13.47 7.30
CA THR A 3 -17.36 -13.42 6.21
C THR A 3 -16.81 -12.74 4.95
N PRO A 4 -15.90 -13.41 4.20
CA PRO A 4 -15.24 -12.83 3.03
C PRO A 4 -16.24 -12.44 1.93
N LEU A 5 -17.36 -13.16 1.82
CA LEU A 5 -18.40 -12.93 0.82
C LEU A 5 -19.09 -11.57 1.01
N PHE A 6 -19.51 -11.23 2.23
CA PHE A 6 -20.06 -9.92 2.56
C PHE A 6 -19.02 -8.79 2.41
N LYS A 7 -17.76 -9.07 2.74
CA LYS A 7 -16.69 -8.11 2.49
C LYS A 7 -16.61 -7.84 0.99
N GLY A 8 -16.60 -8.86 0.12
CA GLY A 8 -16.52 -8.67 -1.34
C GLY A 8 -17.68 -7.90 -1.96
N LEU A 9 -18.89 -8.05 -1.40
CA LEU A 9 -20.10 -7.37 -1.89
C LEU A 9 -20.18 -5.88 -1.53
N THR A 10 -19.34 -5.39 -0.62
CA THR A 10 -19.35 -3.99 -0.17
C THR A 10 -18.16 -3.21 -0.70
N ARG A 11 -18.38 -1.98 -1.17
CA ARG A 11 -17.25 -1.10 -1.50
C ARG A 11 -16.62 -0.59 -0.19
N PRO A 12 -15.28 -0.62 -0.05
CA PRO A 12 -14.64 -0.05 1.14
C PRO A 12 -14.91 1.45 1.22
N VAL A 13 -14.92 2.00 2.44
CA VAL A 13 -15.06 3.44 2.66
C VAL A 13 -13.97 4.19 1.91
N SER A 14 -14.38 5.21 1.15
CA SER A 14 -13.49 5.96 0.28
C SER A 14 -13.62 7.45 0.51
N LEU A 15 -12.49 8.16 0.50
CA LEU A 15 -12.38 9.60 0.55
C LEU A 15 -11.83 10.10 -0.79
N MET A 16 -12.53 11.03 -1.43
CA MET A 16 -12.19 11.52 -2.78
C MET A 16 -11.95 10.39 -3.81
N GLY A 17 -12.68 9.27 -3.65
CA GLY A 17 -12.56 8.11 -4.52
C GLY A 17 -11.38 7.17 -4.24
N LEU A 18 -10.52 7.46 -3.24
CA LEU A 18 -9.50 6.53 -2.78
C LEU A 18 -9.98 5.81 -1.51
N PRO A 19 -9.76 4.49 -1.38
CA PRO A 19 -9.99 3.77 -0.14
C PRO A 19 -9.13 4.37 1.00
N MET A 20 -9.61 4.29 2.24
CA MET A 20 -8.94 4.93 3.39
C MET A 20 -7.47 4.50 3.55
N THR A 21 -7.13 3.25 3.29
CA THR A 21 -5.75 2.74 3.31
C THR A 21 -4.85 3.45 2.30
N TYR A 22 -5.35 3.75 1.11
CA TYR A 22 -4.60 4.43 0.04
C TYR A 22 -4.35 5.89 0.42
N VAL A 23 -5.33 6.54 1.06
CA VAL A 23 -5.18 7.92 1.57
C VAL A 23 -4.09 7.99 2.64
N ILE A 24 -4.05 7.02 3.56
CA ILE A 24 -3.01 6.94 4.60
C ILE A 24 -1.63 6.77 3.96
N ILE A 25 -1.50 5.87 2.97
CA ILE A 25 -0.24 5.66 2.24
C ILE A 25 0.18 6.94 1.51
N LEU A 26 -0.76 7.61 0.82
CA LEU A 26 -0.49 8.87 0.14
C LEU A 26 0.02 9.93 1.12
N MET A 27 -0.64 10.09 2.27
CA MET A 27 -0.22 11.03 3.31
C MET A 27 1.17 10.72 3.85
N LEU A 28 1.47 9.44 4.12
CA LEU A 28 2.80 9.03 4.59
C LEU A 28 3.90 9.35 3.59
N VAL A 29 3.67 9.09 2.29
CA VAL A 29 4.66 9.37 1.25
C VAL A 29 4.83 10.87 1.03
N VAL A 30 3.72 11.61 0.89
CA VAL A 30 3.74 13.04 0.58
C VAL A 30 4.27 13.84 1.76
N VAL A 31 3.68 13.67 2.94
CA VAL A 31 4.07 14.42 4.14
C VAL A 31 5.41 13.93 4.66
N GLY A 32 5.63 12.61 4.72
CA GLY A 32 6.91 12.05 5.18
C GLY A 32 8.08 12.44 4.27
N GLY A 33 7.90 12.34 2.96
CA GLY A 33 8.91 12.78 2.00
C GLY A 33 9.11 14.29 1.98
N PHE A 34 8.05 15.08 2.20
CA PHE A 34 8.17 16.52 2.40
C PHE A 34 8.97 16.87 3.65
N ILE A 35 8.73 16.21 4.79
CA ILE A 35 9.50 16.45 6.02
C ILE A 35 10.98 16.10 5.80
N ALA A 36 11.26 15.03 5.06
CA ALA A 36 12.64 14.62 4.77
C ALA A 36 13.39 15.59 3.83
N THR A 37 12.69 16.20 2.86
CA THR A 37 13.32 17.04 1.82
C THR A 37 13.13 18.54 2.04
N LEU A 38 12.15 18.94 2.86
CA LEU A 38 11.66 20.30 3.07
C LEU A 38 11.30 21.04 1.76
N SER A 39 11.09 20.31 0.66
CA SER A 39 10.88 20.87 -0.67
C SER A 39 9.39 20.96 -1.01
N LEU A 40 8.91 22.18 -1.23
CA LEU A 40 7.52 22.41 -1.69
C LEU A 40 7.25 21.80 -3.07
N ILE A 41 8.28 21.71 -3.93
CA ILE A 41 8.17 21.06 -5.24
C ILE A 41 7.92 19.56 -5.05
N TYR A 42 8.67 18.92 -4.15
CA TYR A 42 8.45 17.51 -3.82
C TYR A 42 7.03 17.29 -3.31
N PHE A 43 6.55 18.13 -2.40
CA PHE A 43 5.20 18.03 -1.83
C PHE A 43 4.12 18.10 -2.93
N GLY A 44 4.17 19.11 -3.80
CA GLY A 44 3.20 19.27 -4.88
C GLY A 44 3.23 18.13 -5.90
N VAL A 45 4.42 17.76 -6.37
CA VAL A 45 4.58 16.72 -7.40
C VAL A 45 4.20 15.35 -6.85
N SER A 46 4.68 14.98 -5.66
CA SER A 46 4.36 13.69 -5.04
C SER A 46 2.87 13.56 -4.72
N ALA A 47 2.20 14.63 -4.31
CA ALA A 47 0.75 14.62 -4.06
C ALA A 47 -0.04 14.33 -5.34
N ILE A 48 0.29 15.01 -6.44
CA ILE A 48 -0.41 14.83 -7.72
C ILE A 48 -0.11 13.45 -8.31
N VAL A 49 1.17 13.10 -8.45
CA VAL A 49 1.59 11.84 -9.06
C VAL A 49 1.12 10.65 -8.22
N GLY A 50 1.30 10.73 -6.90
CA GLY A 50 0.86 9.69 -5.96
C GLY A 50 -0.65 9.50 -5.99
N TYR A 51 -1.43 10.60 -6.01
CA TYR A 51 -2.89 10.52 -6.10
C TYR A 51 -3.33 9.84 -7.40
N ILE A 52 -2.79 10.25 -8.55
CA ILE A 52 -3.14 9.67 -9.85
C ILE A 52 -2.80 8.17 -9.88
N ALA A 53 -1.60 7.81 -9.45
CA ALA A 53 -1.15 6.41 -9.42
C ALA A 53 -2.07 5.55 -8.54
N LEU A 54 -2.37 6.01 -7.32
CA LEU A 54 -3.27 5.31 -6.39
C LEU A 54 -4.71 5.27 -6.89
N ARG A 55 -5.17 6.30 -7.62
CA ARG A 55 -6.50 6.35 -8.22
C ARG A 55 -6.64 5.31 -9.34
N LEU A 56 -5.63 5.19 -10.20
CA LEU A 56 -5.60 4.15 -11.24
C LEU A 56 -5.55 2.75 -10.60
N LEU A 57 -4.74 2.57 -9.56
CA LEU A 57 -4.65 1.30 -8.83
C LEU A 57 -5.99 0.93 -8.16
N ALA A 58 -6.66 1.89 -7.52
CA ALA A 58 -7.97 1.69 -6.90
C ALA A 58 -9.10 1.46 -7.92
N ALA A 59 -8.94 1.92 -9.17
CA ALA A 59 -9.86 1.62 -10.26
C ALA A 59 -9.72 0.17 -10.75
N TYR A 60 -8.51 -0.41 -10.67
CA TYR A 60 -8.28 -1.82 -10.95
C TYR A 60 -8.82 -2.71 -9.82
N ASP A 61 -8.35 -2.49 -8.59
CA ASP A 61 -8.90 -3.13 -7.40
C ASP A 61 -8.68 -2.23 -6.17
N SER A 62 -9.80 -1.90 -5.51
CA SER A 62 -9.85 -1.04 -4.32
C SER A 62 -9.31 -1.68 -3.04
N ARG A 63 -8.97 -2.98 -3.06
CA ARG A 63 -8.61 -3.78 -1.88
C ARG A 63 -7.24 -4.42 -1.97
N ILE A 64 -6.43 -4.05 -2.96
CA ILE A 64 -5.10 -4.62 -3.20
C ILE A 64 -4.24 -4.58 -1.94
N PHE A 65 -4.16 -3.42 -1.26
CA PHE A 65 -3.36 -3.31 -0.05
C PHE A 65 -3.89 -4.18 1.11
N ASP A 66 -5.21 -4.29 1.26
CA ASP A 66 -5.83 -5.16 2.25
C ASP A 66 -5.44 -6.63 2.03
N VAL A 67 -5.42 -7.06 0.77
CA VAL A 67 -4.99 -8.41 0.38
C VAL A 67 -3.50 -8.59 0.66
N ILE A 68 -2.65 -7.65 0.26
CA ILE A 68 -1.19 -7.70 0.49
C ILE A 68 -0.89 -7.81 1.99
N PHE A 69 -1.47 -6.94 2.82
CA PHE A 69 -1.25 -6.98 4.26
C PHE A 69 -1.79 -8.26 4.89
N THR A 70 -2.91 -8.78 4.39
CA THR A 70 -3.45 -10.07 4.84
C THR A 70 -2.51 -11.21 4.50
N VAL A 71 -1.98 -11.26 3.27
CA VAL A 71 -1.01 -12.28 2.84
C VAL A 71 0.25 -12.21 3.69
N ILE A 72 0.82 -11.02 3.90
CA ILE A 72 2.02 -10.86 4.74
C ILE A 72 1.75 -11.34 6.18
N ARG A 73 0.55 -11.11 6.71
CA ARG A 73 0.18 -11.49 8.07
C ARG A 73 -0.10 -12.98 8.22
N VAL A 74 -0.79 -13.59 7.25
CA VAL A 74 -1.22 -15.00 7.29
C VAL A 74 -0.09 -15.93 6.84
N THR A 75 0.68 -15.52 5.84
CA THR A 75 1.85 -16.24 5.32
C THR A 75 3.09 -15.34 5.41
N PRO A 76 3.68 -15.20 6.61
CA PRO A 76 4.88 -14.39 6.78
C PRO A 76 6.04 -14.99 5.98
N PHE A 77 6.82 -14.13 5.34
CA PHE A 77 8.04 -14.54 4.64
C PHE A 77 9.03 -15.13 5.65
N THR A 78 9.15 -16.45 5.68
CA THR A 78 10.16 -17.12 6.51
C THR A 78 11.54 -16.85 5.89
N ALA A 79 12.57 -16.61 6.71
CA ALA A 79 13.94 -16.33 6.23
C ALA A 79 14.49 -17.42 5.27
N SER A 80 13.92 -18.62 5.31
CA SER A 80 14.20 -19.71 4.35
C SER A 80 13.78 -19.41 2.90
N TYR A 81 12.82 -18.52 2.65
CA TYR A 81 12.45 -18.08 1.29
C TYR A 81 13.56 -17.28 0.60
N PHE A 82 14.39 -16.58 1.38
CA PHE A 82 15.57 -15.87 0.89
C PHE A 82 16.84 -16.74 0.92
N LYS A 83 16.73 -17.97 1.44
CA LYS A 83 17.80 -18.96 1.48
C LYS A 83 17.74 -19.80 0.20
N GLY A 84 18.40 -19.32 -0.85
CA GLY A 84 18.64 -20.15 -2.04
C GLY A 84 19.34 -21.45 -1.64
N LYS A 85 19.09 -22.55 -2.38
CA LYS A 85 19.76 -23.84 -2.17
C LYS A 85 21.29 -23.63 -2.14
N GLY A 86 21.87 -23.54 -0.94
CA GLY A 86 23.31 -23.51 -0.72
C GLY A 86 23.99 -22.16 -0.48
N VAL A 87 23.29 -21.01 -0.46
CA VAL A 87 23.96 -19.72 -0.15
C VAL A 87 23.13 -18.88 0.82
N ILE A 88 23.75 -18.57 1.97
CA ILE A 88 23.25 -17.61 2.95
C ILE A 88 23.73 -16.24 2.47
N TYR A 89 22.82 -15.38 2.00
CA TYR A 89 23.15 -13.97 1.79
C TYR A 89 23.10 -13.28 3.15
N GLY A 90 24.26 -13.20 3.80
CA GLY A 90 24.42 -12.68 5.14
C GLY A 90 25.75 -13.10 5.74
N ALA A 91 26.84 -12.57 5.18
CA ALA A 91 28.04 -12.22 5.92
C ALA A 91 28.17 -10.70 5.83
#